data_AF-A0A0Q7CKZ7-F1
#
_entry.id   AF-A0A0Q7CKZ7-F1
#
_cell.length_a   1.000
_cell.length_b   1.000
_cell.length_c   1.000
_cell.angle_alpha   90.00
_cell.angle_beta   90.00
_cell.angle_gamma   90.00
#
_symmetry.space_group_name_H-M   'P 1'
#
loop_
_entity.id
_entity.type
_entity.pdbx_description
1 polymer ?
#
loop_
_entity_poly.entity_id
_entity_poly.type
_entity_poly.pdbx_seq_one_letter_code
_entity_poly.pdbx_strand_id
1 'polypeptide(L)'
;MTRLNIMVLIALVCSSLYLVKVSYESRRLFAELDRAQAQALKLESDHDRLLVDARAQSTPLRVEKVARERLGMRSATPAVTEYVVVPVAAAPAPDVAELRR
;
A
#
# COMPACT_ATOMS: atom_id res chain seq x y z
N MET A 1 -2.46 -23.93 -65.54
CA MET A 1 -2.94 -24.67 -64.35
C MET A 1 -1.82 -24.98 -63.36
N THR A 2 -0.69 -25.57 -63.78
CA THR A 2 0.46 -25.86 -62.90
C THR A 2 1.10 -24.63 -62.24
N ARG A 3 1.24 -23.51 -62.97
CA ARG A 3 1.80 -22.26 -62.41
C ARG A 3 1.02 -21.74 -61.19
N LEU A 4 -0.31 -21.82 -61.24
CA LEU A 4 -1.19 -21.33 -60.18
C LEU A 4 -1.12 -22.25 -58.95
N ASN A 5 -1.08 -23.58 -59.17
CA ASN A 5 -0.83 -24.55 -58.10
C ASN A 5 0.51 -24.33 -57.39
N ILE A 6 1.59 -24.08 -58.15
CA ILE A 6 2.91 -23.80 -57.58
C ILE A 6 2.88 -22.52 -56.74
N MET A 7 2.21 -21.48 -57.22
CA MET A 7 2.10 -20.21 -56.50
C MET A 7 1.32 -20.38 -55.17
N VAL A 8 0.23 -21.14 -55.18
CA VAL A 8 -0.54 -21.47 -53.97
C VAL A 8 0.30 -22.33 -53.00
N LEU A 9 1.05 -23.30 -53.51
CA LEU A 9 1.96 -24.12 -52.70
C LEU A 9 2.99 -23.26 -51.97
N ILE A 10 3.62 -22.32 -52.69
CA ILE A 10 4.59 -21.40 -52.10
C ILE A 10 3.91 -20.52 -51.03
N ALA A 11 2.75 -19.95 -51.33
CA ALA A 11 2.00 -19.14 -50.38
C ALA A 11 1.64 -19.92 -49.10
N LEU A 12 1.23 -21.19 -49.23
CA LEU A 12 0.93 -22.06 -48.10
C LEU A 12 2.18 -22.33 -47.23
N VAL A 13 3.32 -22.66 -47.85
CA VAL A 13 4.58 -22.90 -47.14
C VAL A 13 5.06 -21.63 -46.43
N CYS A 14 5.00 -20.48 -47.09
CA CYS A 14 5.34 -19.20 -46.46
C CYS A 14 4.42 -18.92 -45.25
N SER A 15 3.12 -19.15 -45.39
CA SER A 15 2.15 -18.96 -44.31
C SER A 15 2.42 -19.89 -43.12
N SER A 16 2.71 -21.16 -43.37
CA SER A 16 3.01 -22.13 -42.31
C SER A 16 4.29 -21.79 -41.55
N LEU A 17 5.36 -21.40 -42.25
CA LEU A 17 6.61 -20.95 -41.64
C LEU A 17 6.43 -19.65 -40.83
N TYR A 18 5.64 -18.71 -41.36
CA TYR A 18 5.34 -17.46 -40.66
C TYR A 18 4.57 -17.72 -39.37
N LEU A 19 3.57 -18.60 -39.39
CA LEU A 19 2.79 -18.96 -38.20
C LEU A 19 3.68 -19.58 -37.11
N VAL A 20 4.62 -20.44 -37.48
CA VAL A 20 5.58 -21.03 -36.53
C VAL A 20 6.45 -19.95 -35.90
N LYS A 21 6.98 -19.01 -36.70
CA LYS A 21 7.77 -17.87 -36.19
C LYS A 21 6.97 -17.06 -35.17
N VAL A 22 5.73 -16.70 -35.51
CA VAL A 22 4.85 -15.91 -34.63
C VAL A 22 4.47 -16.69 -33.37
N SER A 23 4.19 -18.00 -33.46
CA SER A 23 3.92 -18.82 -32.28
C SER A 23 5.13 -18.92 -31.36
N TYR A 24 6.34 -18.98 -31.92
CA TYR A 24 7.59 -19.02 -31.16
C TYR A 24 7.88 -17.68 -30.48
N GLU A 25 7.73 -16.58 -31.21
CA GLU A 25 7.88 -15.22 -30.68
C GLU A 25 6.86 -14.93 -29.58
N SER A 26 5.60 -15.33 -29.76
CA SER A 26 4.55 -15.19 -28.74
C SER A 26 4.95 -15.91 -27.45
N ARG A 27 5.29 -17.21 -27.51
CA ARG A 27 5.70 -17.96 -26.31
C ARG A 27 6.91 -17.37 -25.61
N ARG A 28 7.89 -16.88 -26.38
CA ARG A 28 9.10 -16.27 -25.82
C ARG A 28 8.81 -14.92 -25.16
N LEU A 29 8.04 -14.05 -25.82
CA LEU A 29 7.65 -12.74 -25.29
C LEU A 29 6.81 -12.89 -24.02
N PHE A 30 5.87 -13.84 -24.00
CA PHE A 30 5.09 -14.14 -22.80
C PHE A 30 5.97 -14.63 -21.65
N ALA A 31 6.97 -15.48 -21.91
CA ALA A 31 7.88 -15.95 -20.86
C ALA A 31 8.79 -14.83 -20.31
N GLU A 32 9.25 -13.90 -21.15
CA GLU A 32 10.04 -12.75 -20.70
C GLU A 32 9.19 -11.81 -19.83
N LEU A 33 7.94 -11.57 -20.22
CA LEU A 33 6.98 -10.77 -19.46
C LEU A 33 6.62 -11.40 -18.11
N ASP A 34 6.36 -12.70 -18.08
CA ASP A 34 6.03 -13.46 -16.87
C ASP A 34 7.19 -13.42 -15.85
N ARG A 35 8.44 -13.54 -16.32
CA ARG A 35 9.63 -13.39 -15.46
C ARG A 35 9.73 -12.00 -14.83
N ALA A 36 9.47 -10.95 -15.61
CA ALA A 36 9.51 -9.58 -15.11
C ALA A 36 8.40 -9.34 -14.07
N GLN A 37 7.19 -9.86 -14.30
CA GLN A 37 6.10 -9.79 -13.32
C GLN A 37 6.43 -10.54 -12.03
N ALA A 38 6.98 -11.75 -12.12
CA ALA A 38 7.39 -12.52 -10.96
C ALA A 38 8.46 -11.79 -10.12
N GLN A 39 9.39 -11.10 -10.77
CA GLN A 39 10.39 -10.27 -10.10
C GLN A 39 9.76 -9.06 -9.40
N ALA A 40 8.79 -8.39 -10.03
CA ALA A 40 8.08 -7.25 -9.43
C ALA A 40 7.30 -7.67 -8.17
N LEU A 41 6.53 -8.77 -8.26
CA LEU A 41 5.81 -9.34 -7.13
C LEU A 41 6.74 -9.70 -5.96
N LYS A 42 7.91 -10.27 -6.25
CA LYS A 42 8.91 -10.57 -5.23
C LYS A 42 9.40 -9.30 -4.54
N LEU A 43 9.73 -8.27 -5.31
CA LEU A 43 10.25 -7.01 -4.78
C LEU A 43 9.22 -6.29 -3.90
N GLU A 44 7.95 -6.34 -4.28
CA GLU A 44 6.85 -5.79 -3.50
C GLU A 44 6.67 -6.53 -2.16
N SER A 45 6.74 -7.86 -2.18
CA SER A 45 6.70 -8.65 -0.94
C SER A 45 7.88 -8.38 0.00
N ASP A 46 9.07 -8.15 -0.55
CA ASP A 46 10.26 -7.78 0.23
C ASP A 46 10.11 -6.36 0.80
N HIS A 47 9.51 -5.44 0.04
CA HIS A 47 9.22 -4.08 0.53
C HIS A 47 8.24 -4.09 1.71
N ASP A 48 7.16 -4.85 1.62
CA ASP A 48 6.19 -4.98 2.72
C ASP A 48 6.83 -5.56 3.98
N ARG A 49 7.70 -6.57 3.83
CA ARG A 49 8.47 -7.12 4.95
C ARG A 49 9.36 -6.06 5.59
N LEU A 50 10.11 -5.32 4.78
CA LEU A 50 10.95 -4.22 5.27
C LEU A 50 10.15 -3.12 5.97
N LEU A 51 8.94 -2.82 5.51
CA LEU A 51 8.05 -1.86 6.18
C LEU A 51 7.53 -2.37 7.52
N VAL A 52 7.17 -3.66 7.61
CA VAL A 52 6.80 -4.29 8.88
C VAL A 52 7.97 -4.27 9.85
N ASP A 53 9.17 -4.63 9.39
CA ASP A 53 10.39 -4.60 10.20
C ASP A 53 10.74 -3.16 10.64
N ALA A 54 10.60 -2.17 9.76
CA ALA A 54 10.80 -0.77 10.08
C ALA A 54 9.80 -0.25 11.12
N ARG A 55 8.53 -0.67 11.04
CA ARG A 55 7.49 -0.35 12.04
C ARG A 55 7.76 -1.04 13.37
N ALA A 56 8.21 -2.30 13.34
CA ALA A 56 8.60 -3.04 14.53
C ALA A 56 9.79 -2.37 15.24
N GLN A 57 10.70 -1.75 14.49
CA GLN A 57 11.91 -1.13 15.03
C GLN A 57 11.74 0.35 15.42
N SER A 58 10.77 1.09 14.87
CA SER A 58 10.88 2.56 14.90
C SER A 58 10.37 3.29 16.14
N THR A 59 9.35 2.87 16.92
CA THR A 59 8.83 3.84 17.93
C THR A 59 8.21 3.35 19.24
N PRO A 60 7.41 2.28 19.35
CA PRO A 60 6.63 2.08 20.59
C PRO A 60 7.51 1.67 21.79
N LEU A 61 8.40 0.70 21.61
CA LEU A 61 9.23 0.18 22.72
C LEU A 61 10.30 1.16 23.20
N ARG A 62 10.87 1.98 22.31
CA ARG A 62 11.92 2.93 22.70
C ARG A 62 11.34 4.16 23.38
N VAL A 63 10.20 4.66 22.90
CA VAL A 63 9.50 5.79 23.53
C VAL A 63 8.89 5.36 24.87
N GLU A 64 8.30 4.17 24.99
CA GLU A 64 7.81 3.67 26.28
C GLU A 64 8.91 3.51 27.32
N LYS A 65 10.07 2.96 26.94
CA LYS A 65 11.21 2.81 27.86
C LYS A 65 11.74 4.17 28.30
N VAL A 66 11.94 5.11 27.38
CA VAL A 66 12.40 6.46 27.72
C VAL A 66 11.35 7.21 28.57
N ALA A 67 10.06 7.10 28.27
CA ALA A 67 8.99 7.72 29.06
C ALA A 67 8.87 7.12 30.47
N ARG A 68 9.04 5.81 30.62
CA ARG A 68 9.01 5.12 31.91
C ARG A 68 10.26 5.38 32.76
N GLU A 69 11.44 5.33 32.14
CA GLU A 69 12.74 5.37 32.84
C GLU A 69 13.26 6.81 33.06
N ARG A 70 13.07 7.72 32.10
CA ARG A 70 13.57 9.11 32.20
C ARG A 70 12.51 10.11 32.68
N LEU A 71 11.24 9.88 32.37
CA LEU A 71 10.15 10.81 32.67
C LEU A 71 9.20 10.30 33.78
N GLY A 72 9.42 9.09 34.30
CA GLY A 72 8.62 8.52 35.40
C GLY A 72 7.14 8.29 35.07
N MET A 73 6.78 8.28 33.78
CA MET A 73 5.39 8.16 33.34
C MET A 73 4.88 6.73 33.57
N ARG A 74 3.72 6.61 34.23
CA ARG A 74 3.00 5.34 34.45
C ARG A 74 1.79 5.30 33.51
N SER A 75 1.46 4.13 32.96
CA SER A 75 0.25 3.97 32.14
C SER A 75 -0.99 4.31 32.96
N ALA A 76 -1.84 5.19 32.42
CA ALA A 76 -3.10 5.58 33.04
C ALA A 76 -4.01 4.35 33.18
N THR A 77 -4.08 3.80 34.39
CA THR A 77 -5.04 2.76 34.74
C THR A 77 -6.38 3.43 35.09
N PRO A 78 -7.53 2.81 34.78
CA PRO A 78 -8.85 3.39 35.05
C PRO A 78 -9.13 3.63 36.55
N ALA A 79 -8.24 3.21 37.44
CA ALA A 79 -8.28 3.49 38.88
C ALA A 79 -7.80 4.91 39.28
N VAL A 80 -7.16 5.67 38.38
CA VAL A 80 -6.56 7.00 38.68
C VAL A 80 -7.09 8.11 37.75
N THR A 81 -8.20 7.88 37.04
CA THR A 81 -8.77 8.89 36.13
C THR A 81 -10.02 9.52 36.75
N GLU A 82 -9.92 10.79 37.13
CA GLU A 82 -11.09 11.61 37.50
C GLU A 82 -11.71 12.20 36.24
N TYR A 83 -12.93 11.78 35.92
CA TYR A 83 -13.69 12.30 34.79
C TYR A 83 -14.24 13.69 35.14
N VAL A 84 -13.49 14.75 34.81
CA VAL A 84 -13.97 16.12 34.94
C VAL A 84 -14.84 16.44 33.73
N VAL A 85 -16.16 16.50 33.95
CA VAL A 85 -17.12 17.08 33.01
C VAL A 85 -16.95 18.59 33.08
N VAL A 86 -16.36 19.19 32.05
CA VAL A 86 -16.27 20.66 31.94
C VAL A 86 -17.65 21.18 31.52
N PRO A 87 -18.39 21.93 32.35
CA PRO A 87 -19.55 22.65 31.87
C PRO A 87 -19.04 23.71 30.90
N VAL A 88 -19.49 23.65 29.65
CA VAL A 88 -19.17 24.67 28.65
C VAL A 88 -19.58 26.01 29.24
N ALA A 89 -18.60 26.88 29.46
CA ALA A 89 -18.82 28.21 29.97
C ALA A 89 -19.70 28.96 28.96
N ALA A 90 -20.97 29.17 29.30
CA ALA A 90 -21.80 30.15 28.66
C ALA A 90 -21.28 31.54 29.07
N ALA A 91 -20.53 32.17 28.18
CA ALA A 91 -20.43 33.63 28.12
C ALA A 91 -21.60 34.19 27.29
N PRO A 92 -22.04 35.46 27.42
CA PRO A 92 -21.53 36.56 28.26
C PRO A 92 -22.60 37.21 29.19
N ALA A 93 -22.16 38.16 30.02
CA ALA A 93 -22.91 38.87 31.05
C ALA A 93 -24.08 39.75 30.52
N PRO A 94 -25.17 39.90 31.31
CA PRO A 94 -26.06 41.05 31.23
C PRO A 94 -25.88 42.02 32.41
N ASP A 95 -26.23 43.26 32.12
CA ASP A 95 -25.99 44.53 32.79
C ASP A 95 -26.41 44.61 34.27
N VAL A 96 -25.59 45.27 35.09
CA VAL A 96 -25.87 45.65 36.48
C VAL A 96 -26.29 47.12 36.50
N ALA A 97 -27.52 47.43 36.10
CA ALA A 97 -28.19 48.69 36.40
C ALA A 97 -29.70 48.53 36.22
N GLU A 98 -30.47 49.14 37.13
CA GLU A 98 -31.95 49.23 37.13
C GLU A 98 -32.73 48.04 37.72
N LEU A 99 -32.95 48.05 39.04
CA LEU A 99 -34.29 48.21 39.63
C LEU A 99 -34.19 48.18 41.17
N ARG A 100 -33.76 49.31 41.75
CA ARG A 100 -34.05 49.66 43.15
C ARG A 100 -34.81 50.98 43.16
N ARG A 101 -36.11 50.92 42.85
CA ARG A 101 -37.17 51.85 43.27
C ARG A 101 -38.49 51.11 43.29
#